data_AF-A0ABD1FAT9-F1
#
_entry.id   AF-A0ABD1FAT9-F1
#
_cell.length_a   1.000
_cell.length_b   1.000
_cell.length_c   1.000
_cell.angle_alpha   90.00
_cell.angle_beta   90.00
_cell.angle_gamma   90.00
#
_symmetry.space_group_name_H-M   'P 1'
#
loop_
_entity.id
_entity.type
_entity.pdbx_description
1 polymer ?
#
loop_
_entity_poly.entity_id
_entity_poly.type
_entity_poly.pdbx_seq_one_letter_code
_entity_poly.pdbx_strand_id
1 'polypeptide(L)'
;MFYVVRLFNKYPSKWKLLHTNAKNLAKTLTGDRVQPLTEDTLTGRFLLYLGATTVPKECSDVDLNVLLKSLALEIVNYDATLMSSILTALDNRKFVHTKHEFNQFLHIVDRSCCNRVEEFSIEENLNLLNAFVRAYGHKINQIQYFHLALEKLMNQRLELAKDQLVPIIFYIGLLKKSPEAPKMLRNCLKLFSENYIQDLTKEDLCIICNSTFKTGTKIANLLLLNKIKSYINDNLSILSDPAIFVTFVKTLRHNRCQDDDILSTISCTMFFNRTLENYTFSALSHILALYADYLYFNEDVIREFTTKCLEQLKSMPYKARDSYLTEHPRGKDIKTFLWSLSNLNHKLSREDIENVIVPQVELRRKFGEFDKDPGTLVQILLYLWMMHYKASNLIENTLTKDVVDSIKANRLPSEKSLNLLLTCIHYEDPQLYQRLNLHPEENSKYDMKFQLNKRPILKKIVGNLKSIAIKNDIDKYKVDCQVPFINIIGITGYQKKIYKTVNIEVLDDYTCLKNTDRVPTGLMQLKLRLLDRTNEGLVVVSINIIFKFKLWILLFFRLTNLKLKIVKIWNYMTF
;
A
#
# COMPACT_ATOMS: atom_id res chain seq x y z
N MET A 1 24.92 3.54 -26.81
CA MET A 1 23.67 2.83 -26.44
C MET A 1 22.53 3.32 -27.32
N PHE A 2 22.71 3.24 -28.64
CA PHE A 2 21.77 3.66 -29.67
C PHE A 2 21.63 2.46 -30.62
N TYR A 3 20.72 1.53 -30.33
CA TYR A 3 20.24 0.50 -31.28
C TYR A 3 19.09 -0.29 -30.62
N VAL A 4 18.05 0.40 -30.16
CA VAL A 4 16.71 -0.18 -29.98
C VAL A 4 15.71 0.82 -30.54
N VAL A 5 15.80 1.03 -31.85
CA VAL A 5 14.94 1.95 -32.61
C VAL A 5 14.30 1.12 -33.72
N ARG A 6 12.96 1.19 -33.80
CA ARG A 6 12.05 0.55 -34.77
C ARG A 6 11.70 -0.92 -34.52
N LEU A 7 10.79 -1.19 -33.58
CA LEU A 7 9.86 -2.33 -33.71
C LEU A 7 8.43 -2.10 -33.16
N PHE A 8 8.10 -0.93 -32.59
CA PHE A 8 6.83 -0.75 -31.86
C PHE A 8 5.71 0.01 -32.60
N ASN A 9 5.73 0.07 -33.93
CA ASN A 9 4.67 0.75 -34.72
C ASN A 9 3.77 -0.21 -35.53
N LYS A 10 3.64 -1.48 -35.13
CA LYS A 10 2.84 -2.46 -35.89
C LYS A 10 1.85 -3.27 -35.06
N TYR A 11 1.07 -2.60 -34.21
CA TYR A 11 -0.25 -3.10 -33.83
C TYR A 11 -1.23 -1.92 -33.79
N PRO A 12 -2.24 -1.88 -34.68
CA PRO A 12 -3.30 -0.90 -34.56
C PRO A 12 -4.07 -1.17 -33.27
N SER A 13 -4.15 -0.13 -32.46
CA SER A 13 -5.03 0.06 -31.30
C SER A 13 -6.42 -0.53 -31.52
N LYS A 14 -6.65 -1.75 -31.02
CA LYS A 14 -7.99 -2.31 -30.78
C LYS A 14 -8.36 -2.35 -29.30
N TRP A 15 -7.61 -1.64 -28.45
CA TRP A 15 -8.02 -1.32 -27.08
C TRP A 15 -8.62 0.08 -27.11
N LYS A 16 -9.90 0.15 -27.48
CA LYS A 16 -10.71 1.32 -27.16
C LYS A 16 -10.56 1.56 -25.66
N LEU A 17 -10.42 2.83 -25.27
CA LEU A 17 -10.71 3.32 -23.93
C LEU A 17 -11.81 2.44 -23.33
N LEU A 18 -11.61 1.95 -22.11
CA LEU A 18 -12.71 1.60 -21.21
C LEU A 18 -13.54 2.88 -21.01
N HIS A 19 -14.34 3.23 -22.01
CA HIS A 19 -15.38 4.22 -21.90
C HIS A 19 -16.40 3.62 -20.94
N THR A 20 -16.41 4.18 -19.73
CA THR A 20 -17.62 4.46 -18.94
C THR A 20 -18.74 3.46 -19.11
N ASN A 21 -18.69 2.36 -18.37
CA ASN A 21 -19.91 1.64 -18.02
C ASN A 21 -20.18 1.78 -16.53
N ALA A 22 -20.82 2.90 -16.18
CA ALA A 22 -21.57 3.07 -14.94
C ALA A 22 -22.76 2.08 -14.81
N LYS A 23 -22.82 1.00 -15.60
CA LYS A 23 -24.02 0.18 -15.80
C LYS A 23 -23.95 -1.28 -15.35
N ASN A 24 -22.81 -1.86 -14.97
CA ASN A 24 -22.74 -3.30 -14.73
C ASN A 24 -22.36 -3.72 -13.30
N LEU A 25 -22.79 -2.98 -12.27
CA LEU A 25 -23.00 -3.64 -10.98
C LEU A 25 -24.30 -4.44 -11.09
N ALA A 26 -24.22 -5.67 -11.57
CA ALA A 26 -25.33 -6.60 -11.47
C ALA A 26 -25.66 -6.76 -9.98
N LYS A 27 -26.93 -6.57 -9.60
CA LYS A 27 -27.38 -7.13 -8.33
C LYS A 27 -27.22 -8.64 -8.49
N THR A 28 -26.31 -9.24 -7.75
CA THR A 28 -26.25 -10.70 -7.61
C THR A 28 -27.59 -11.20 -7.07
N LEU A 29 -27.89 -12.50 -7.23
CA LEU A 29 -29.07 -13.10 -6.58
C LEU A 29 -29.02 -12.89 -5.06
N THR A 30 -27.83 -12.74 -4.46
CA THR A 30 -27.64 -12.42 -3.04
C THR A 30 -27.94 -10.97 -2.66
N GLY A 31 -28.28 -10.11 -3.63
CA GLY A 31 -28.63 -8.70 -3.44
C GLY A 31 -27.42 -7.77 -3.33
N ASP A 32 -26.19 -8.31 -3.35
CA ASP A 32 -24.96 -7.54 -3.32
C ASP A 32 -24.71 -6.94 -4.71
N ARG A 33 -24.28 -5.68 -4.76
CA ARG A 33 -23.72 -5.08 -5.97
C ARG A 33 -22.27 -5.53 -6.07
N VAL A 34 -22.02 -6.62 -6.79
CA VAL A 34 -20.68 -7.17 -7.01
C VAL A 34 -20.33 -6.98 -8.48
N GLN A 35 -19.08 -6.60 -8.75
CA GLN A 35 -18.58 -6.68 -10.12
C GLN A 35 -18.51 -8.18 -10.48
N PRO A 36 -19.17 -8.64 -11.56
CA PRO A 36 -19.09 -10.03 -11.97
C PRO A 36 -17.62 -10.41 -12.19
N LEU A 37 -17.26 -11.67 -11.87
CA LEU A 37 -15.89 -12.16 -12.02
C LEU A 37 -15.59 -12.44 -13.50
N THR A 38 -15.49 -11.38 -14.30
CA THR A 38 -15.18 -11.42 -15.74
C THR A 38 -13.69 -11.26 -16.01
N GLU A 39 -13.30 -11.43 -17.27
CA GLU A 39 -11.96 -11.09 -17.79
C GLU A 39 -11.55 -9.62 -17.59
N ASP A 40 -12.48 -8.73 -17.25
CA ASP A 40 -12.20 -7.33 -16.92
C ASP A 40 -11.71 -7.15 -15.47
N THR A 41 -11.88 -8.16 -14.63
CA THR A 41 -11.43 -8.15 -13.24
C THR A 41 -10.18 -9.01 -13.08
N LEU A 42 -9.24 -8.57 -12.24
CA LEU A 42 -8.02 -9.35 -11.99
C LEU A 42 -8.33 -10.76 -11.42
N THR A 43 -9.31 -10.87 -10.51
CA THR A 43 -9.72 -12.17 -9.97
C THR A 43 -10.38 -13.05 -11.03
N GLY A 44 -11.24 -12.49 -11.89
CA GLY A 44 -11.87 -13.25 -12.97
C GLY A 44 -10.85 -13.73 -14.00
N ARG A 45 -9.87 -12.89 -14.36
CA ARG A 45 -8.71 -13.32 -15.18
C ARG A 45 -7.96 -14.50 -14.58
N PHE A 46 -7.71 -14.49 -13.26
CA PHE A 46 -7.09 -15.62 -12.59
C PHE A 46 -7.98 -16.88 -12.65
N LEU A 47 -9.28 -16.76 -12.44
CA LEU A 47 -10.20 -17.90 -12.52
C LEU A 47 -10.32 -18.49 -13.93
N LEU A 48 -10.21 -17.64 -14.96
CA LEU A 48 -10.15 -18.08 -16.36
C LEU A 48 -8.82 -18.78 -16.64
N TYR A 49 -7.69 -18.18 -16.24
CA TYR A 49 -6.37 -18.79 -16.36
C TYR A 49 -6.29 -20.16 -15.66
N LEU A 50 -6.77 -20.24 -14.42
CA LEU A 50 -6.78 -21.47 -13.62
C LEU A 50 -7.84 -22.48 -14.06
N GLY A 51 -8.86 -22.07 -14.82
CA GLY A 51 -9.95 -22.93 -15.27
C GLY A 51 -9.88 -23.32 -16.76
N ALA A 52 -9.02 -22.67 -17.56
CA ALA A 52 -8.83 -22.99 -18.98
C ALA A 52 -8.23 -24.38 -19.20
N THR A 53 -7.67 -24.99 -18.16
CA THR A 53 -7.15 -26.37 -18.16
C THR A 53 -8.25 -27.42 -18.00
N THR A 54 -9.45 -27.03 -17.55
CA THR A 54 -10.54 -27.94 -17.19
C THR A 54 -11.87 -27.32 -17.60
N VAL A 55 -12.19 -27.33 -18.89
CA VAL A 55 -13.54 -26.98 -19.35
C VAL A 55 -14.41 -28.23 -19.19
N PRO A 56 -15.40 -28.26 -18.27
CA PRO A 56 -16.34 -29.37 -18.22
C PRO A 56 -17.10 -29.44 -19.55
N LYS A 57 -17.37 -30.65 -20.05
CA LYS A 57 -18.32 -30.83 -21.16
C LYS A 57 -19.62 -30.10 -20.81
N GLU A 58 -20.07 -29.23 -21.70
CA GLU A 58 -21.33 -28.49 -21.50
C GLU A 58 -22.47 -29.49 -21.28
N CYS A 59 -23.10 -29.40 -20.11
CA CYS A 59 -24.35 -30.10 -19.82
C CYS A 59 -25.49 -29.27 -20.44
N SER A 60 -26.49 -29.91 -21.05
CA SER A 60 -27.55 -29.15 -21.72
C SER A 60 -28.41 -28.37 -20.72
N ASP A 61 -29.01 -27.25 -21.15
CA ASP A 61 -29.90 -26.41 -20.32
C ASP A 61 -31.10 -27.21 -19.75
N VAL A 62 -31.54 -28.27 -20.46
CA VAL A 62 -32.63 -29.15 -20.01
C VAL A 62 -32.15 -30.06 -18.88
N ASP A 63 -30.95 -30.63 -19.01
CA ASP A 63 -30.36 -31.52 -18.01
C ASP A 63 -30.09 -30.77 -16.69
N LEU A 64 -29.59 -29.53 -16.75
CA LEU A 64 -29.30 -28.72 -15.56
C LEU A 64 -30.56 -28.38 -14.73
N ASN A 65 -31.69 -28.12 -15.40
CA ASN A 65 -32.96 -27.88 -14.71
C ASN A 65 -33.48 -29.13 -13.99
N VAL A 66 -33.30 -30.30 -14.60
CA VAL A 66 -33.67 -31.58 -13.97
C VAL A 66 -32.78 -31.84 -12.76
N LEU A 67 -31.46 -31.67 -12.91
CA LEU A 67 -30.47 -31.87 -11.85
C LEU A 67 -30.69 -30.97 -10.64
N LEU A 68 -31.05 -29.70 -10.85
CA LEU A 68 -31.35 -28.76 -9.75
C LEU A 68 -32.62 -29.15 -8.99
N LYS A 69 -33.63 -29.68 -9.68
CA LYS A 69 -34.88 -30.16 -9.05
C LYS A 69 -34.67 -31.44 -8.24
N SER A 70 -33.80 -32.34 -8.69
CA SER A 70 -33.47 -33.58 -7.97
C SER A 70 -32.29 -33.44 -6.99
N LEU A 71 -31.65 -32.27 -6.92
CA LEU A 71 -30.41 -32.03 -6.17
C LEU A 71 -30.47 -32.55 -4.72
N ALA A 72 -31.55 -32.26 -3.99
CA ALA A 72 -31.67 -32.66 -2.59
C ALA A 72 -31.71 -34.19 -2.38
N LEU A 73 -32.15 -34.95 -3.38
CA LEU A 73 -32.32 -36.40 -3.32
C LEU A 73 -31.11 -37.16 -3.91
N GLU A 74 -30.52 -36.63 -4.98
CA GLU A 74 -29.57 -37.38 -5.82
C GLU A 74 -28.11 -36.93 -5.65
N ILE A 75 -27.84 -35.82 -4.96
CA ILE A 75 -26.48 -35.24 -4.89
C ILE A 75 -25.40 -36.20 -4.35
N VAL A 76 -25.78 -37.18 -3.54
CA VAL A 76 -24.86 -38.19 -3.02
C VAL A 76 -24.23 -39.03 -4.15
N ASN A 77 -24.96 -39.19 -5.27
CA ASN A 77 -24.51 -39.95 -6.43
C ASN A 77 -23.76 -39.10 -7.46
N TYR A 78 -23.73 -37.77 -7.28
CA TYR A 78 -23.09 -36.88 -8.24
C TYR A 78 -21.59 -36.88 -8.03
N ASP A 79 -20.81 -36.93 -9.11
CA ASP A 79 -19.35 -36.76 -9.07
C ASP A 79 -18.94 -35.28 -8.97
N ALA A 80 -17.65 -35.01 -8.85
CA ALA A 80 -17.10 -33.65 -8.78
C ALA A 80 -17.40 -32.83 -10.04
N THR A 81 -17.45 -33.46 -11.20
CA THR A 81 -17.74 -32.81 -12.49
C THR A 81 -19.17 -32.29 -12.52
N LEU A 82 -20.13 -33.14 -12.14
CA LEU A 82 -21.54 -32.79 -12.11
C LEU A 82 -21.83 -31.71 -11.06
N MET A 83 -21.20 -31.80 -9.88
CA MET A 83 -21.28 -30.73 -8.87
C MET A 83 -20.72 -29.40 -9.37
N SER A 84 -19.61 -29.42 -10.11
CA SER A 84 -19.03 -28.21 -10.73
C SER A 84 -19.96 -27.59 -11.77
N SER A 85 -20.62 -28.43 -12.58
CA SER A 85 -21.64 -27.99 -13.55
C SER A 85 -22.83 -27.33 -12.87
N ILE A 86 -23.32 -27.92 -11.76
CA ILE A 86 -24.40 -27.36 -10.96
C ILE A 86 -24.00 -26.00 -10.37
N LEU A 87 -22.82 -25.90 -9.74
CA LEU A 87 -22.30 -24.63 -9.21
C LEU A 87 -22.19 -23.55 -10.28
N THR A 88 -21.77 -23.92 -11.49
CA THR A 88 -21.69 -23.00 -12.63
C THR A 88 -23.08 -22.51 -13.06
N ALA A 89 -24.10 -23.39 -13.00
CA ALA A 89 -25.48 -23.04 -13.30
C ALA A 89 -26.11 -22.13 -12.23
N LEU A 90 -25.67 -22.18 -10.96
CA LEU A 90 -26.23 -21.36 -9.88
C LEU A 90 -26.08 -19.84 -10.10
N ASP A 91 -25.04 -19.40 -10.83
CA ASP A 91 -24.85 -17.98 -11.14
C ASP A 91 -25.79 -17.48 -12.27
N ASN A 92 -26.53 -18.39 -12.92
CA ASN A 92 -27.42 -18.07 -14.02
C ASN A 92 -28.89 -17.98 -13.56
N ARG A 93 -29.46 -16.77 -13.68
CA ARG A 93 -30.85 -16.45 -13.31
C ARG A 93 -31.91 -17.22 -14.08
N LYS A 94 -31.55 -17.88 -15.19
CA LYS A 94 -32.43 -18.81 -15.90
C LYS A 94 -32.81 -20.02 -15.04
N PHE A 95 -31.92 -20.44 -14.14
CA PHE A 95 -32.10 -21.65 -13.34
C PHE A 95 -32.44 -21.36 -11.87
N VAL A 96 -31.98 -20.22 -11.35
CA VAL A 96 -32.22 -19.83 -9.95
C VAL A 96 -32.86 -18.45 -9.91
N HIS A 97 -34.04 -18.35 -9.33
CA HIS A 97 -34.86 -17.13 -9.41
C HIS A 97 -34.78 -16.29 -8.13
N THR A 98 -34.49 -16.93 -6.99
CA THR A 98 -34.48 -16.24 -5.69
C THR A 98 -33.16 -16.41 -4.93
N LYS A 99 -32.86 -15.45 -4.04
CA LYS A 99 -31.74 -15.55 -3.10
C LYS A 99 -31.83 -16.78 -2.20
N HIS A 100 -33.05 -17.12 -1.79
CA HIS A 100 -33.31 -18.22 -0.87
C HIS A 100 -32.97 -19.55 -1.54
N GLU A 101 -33.49 -19.76 -2.74
CA GLU A 101 -33.20 -20.92 -3.58
C GLU A 101 -31.71 -21.06 -3.88
N PHE A 102 -31.04 -19.96 -4.27
CA PHE A 102 -29.58 -19.93 -4.46
C PHE A 102 -28.83 -20.43 -3.22
N ASN A 103 -29.16 -19.87 -2.05
CA ASN A 103 -28.50 -20.24 -0.79
C ASN A 103 -28.81 -21.69 -0.38
N GLN A 104 -30.02 -22.19 -0.65
CA GLN A 104 -30.40 -23.57 -0.36
C GLN A 104 -29.59 -24.55 -1.22
N PHE A 105 -29.55 -24.34 -2.54
CA PHE A 105 -28.78 -25.21 -3.43
C PHE A 105 -27.28 -25.16 -3.11
N LEU A 106 -26.74 -23.96 -2.86
CA LEU A 106 -25.35 -23.81 -2.47
C LEU A 106 -25.02 -24.56 -1.17
N HIS A 107 -25.91 -24.49 -0.17
CA HIS A 107 -25.74 -25.21 1.09
C HIS A 107 -25.80 -26.74 0.91
N ILE A 108 -26.68 -27.24 0.03
CA ILE A 108 -26.77 -28.67 -0.28
C ILE A 108 -25.45 -29.15 -0.93
N VAL A 109 -24.93 -28.40 -1.90
CA VAL A 109 -23.65 -28.72 -2.56
C VAL A 109 -22.49 -28.62 -1.58
N ASP A 110 -22.40 -27.55 -0.79
CA ASP A 110 -21.36 -27.36 0.24
C ASP A 110 -21.30 -28.54 1.21
N ARG A 111 -22.46 -28.93 1.77
CA ARG A 111 -22.55 -30.06 2.71
C ARG A 111 -22.13 -31.38 2.07
N SER A 112 -22.58 -31.65 0.84
CA SER A 112 -22.23 -32.88 0.13
C SER A 112 -20.73 -32.95 -0.19
N CYS A 113 -20.13 -31.82 -0.58
CA CYS A 113 -18.70 -31.73 -0.82
C CYS A 113 -17.88 -31.88 0.48
N CYS A 114 -18.34 -31.28 1.59
CA CYS A 114 -17.69 -31.43 2.90
C CYS A 114 -17.59 -32.90 3.32
N ASN A 115 -18.66 -33.67 3.15
CA ASN A 115 -18.70 -35.08 3.53
C ASN A 115 -17.74 -35.95 2.72
N ARG A 116 -17.38 -35.51 1.50
CA ARG A 116 -16.58 -36.27 0.52
C ARG A 116 -15.22 -35.64 0.23
N VAL A 117 -14.81 -34.64 1.01
CA VAL A 117 -13.57 -33.90 0.78
C VAL A 117 -12.36 -34.83 0.73
N GLU A 118 -12.33 -35.86 1.57
CA GLU A 118 -11.25 -36.87 1.60
C GLU A 118 -11.28 -37.82 0.40
N GLU A 119 -12.45 -38.05 -0.20
CA GLU A 119 -12.63 -38.93 -1.36
C GLU A 119 -12.17 -38.29 -2.67
N PHE A 120 -12.33 -36.97 -2.81
CA PHE A 120 -11.92 -36.25 -4.02
C PHE A 120 -10.40 -36.21 -4.20
N SER A 121 -9.93 -36.43 -5.42
CA SER A 121 -8.54 -36.20 -5.81
C SER A 121 -8.13 -34.73 -5.68
N ILE A 122 -6.83 -34.45 -5.80
CA ILE A 122 -6.30 -33.08 -5.79
C ILE A 122 -6.94 -32.25 -6.91
N GLU A 123 -7.02 -32.81 -8.13
CA GLU A 123 -7.59 -32.13 -9.29
C GLU A 123 -9.08 -31.82 -9.09
N GLU A 124 -9.87 -32.78 -8.60
CA GLU A 124 -11.28 -32.58 -8.31
C GLU A 124 -11.51 -31.50 -7.25
N ASN A 125 -10.71 -31.49 -6.18
CA ASN A 125 -10.78 -30.43 -5.17
C ASN A 125 -10.47 -29.05 -5.76
N LEU A 126 -9.45 -28.93 -6.62
CA LEU A 126 -9.14 -27.67 -7.29
C LEU A 126 -10.26 -27.20 -8.22
N ASN A 127 -10.87 -28.13 -8.97
CA ASN A 127 -12.00 -27.84 -9.86
C ASN A 127 -13.23 -27.36 -9.09
N LEU A 128 -13.59 -28.07 -8.01
CA LEU A 128 -14.69 -27.67 -7.14
C LEU A 128 -14.42 -26.30 -6.48
N LEU A 129 -13.21 -26.06 -5.99
CA LEU A 129 -12.81 -24.74 -5.46
C LEU A 129 -12.96 -23.63 -6.51
N ASN A 130 -12.59 -23.88 -7.77
CA ASN A 130 -12.80 -22.94 -8.87
C ASN A 130 -14.30 -22.64 -9.05
N ALA A 131 -15.12 -23.69 -9.13
CA ALA A 131 -16.57 -23.58 -9.32
C ALA A 131 -17.25 -22.81 -8.17
N PHE A 132 -16.88 -23.09 -6.91
CA PHE A 132 -17.39 -22.35 -5.75
C PHE A 132 -16.99 -20.87 -5.78
N VAL A 133 -15.75 -20.55 -6.15
CA VAL A 133 -15.31 -19.14 -6.24
C VAL A 133 -16.07 -18.42 -7.35
N ARG A 134 -16.36 -19.07 -8.49
CA ARG A 134 -17.19 -18.49 -9.55
C ARG A 134 -18.62 -18.22 -9.06
N ALA A 135 -19.24 -19.21 -8.40
CA ALA A 135 -20.62 -19.12 -7.94
C ALA A 135 -20.83 -18.11 -6.79
N TYR A 136 -19.89 -18.04 -5.84
CA TYR A 136 -20.08 -17.29 -4.58
C TYR A 136 -19.13 -16.09 -4.40
N GLY A 137 -18.11 -16.00 -5.25
CA GLY A 137 -17.23 -14.86 -5.39
C GLY A 137 -16.59 -14.40 -4.07
N HIS A 138 -16.85 -13.14 -3.72
CA HIS A 138 -16.23 -12.48 -2.56
C HIS A 138 -16.64 -13.05 -1.19
N LYS A 139 -17.69 -13.87 -1.13
CA LYS A 139 -18.18 -14.51 0.11
C LYS A 139 -17.67 -15.93 0.30
N ILE A 140 -16.76 -16.41 -0.55
CA ILE A 140 -16.21 -17.77 -0.50
C ILE A 140 -15.76 -18.21 0.89
N ASN A 141 -15.27 -17.30 1.73
CA ASN A 141 -14.85 -17.61 3.10
C ASN A 141 -15.99 -18.06 4.04
N GLN A 142 -17.25 -17.99 3.61
CA GLN A 142 -18.41 -18.52 4.35
C GLN A 142 -18.75 -19.97 3.97
N ILE A 143 -18.12 -20.51 2.92
CA ILE A 143 -18.33 -21.89 2.45
C ILE A 143 -17.44 -22.82 3.28
N GLN A 144 -18.02 -23.87 3.87
CA GLN A 144 -17.29 -24.77 4.76
C GLN A 144 -16.31 -25.65 3.97
N TYR A 145 -16.76 -26.17 2.81
CA TYR A 145 -15.94 -27.00 1.93
C TYR A 145 -14.68 -26.28 1.48
N PHE A 146 -14.74 -24.97 1.24
CA PHE A 146 -13.58 -24.16 0.85
C PHE A 146 -12.43 -24.28 1.87
N HIS A 147 -12.73 -24.24 3.17
CA HIS A 147 -11.72 -24.36 4.22
C HIS A 147 -11.20 -25.79 4.34
N LEU A 148 -12.08 -26.79 4.33
CA LEU A 148 -11.71 -28.20 4.45
C LEU A 148 -10.86 -28.67 3.27
N ALA A 149 -11.25 -28.33 2.05
CA ALA A 149 -10.49 -28.69 0.85
C ALA A 149 -9.11 -28.01 0.85
N LEU A 150 -9.04 -26.75 1.27
CA LEU A 150 -7.75 -26.06 1.35
C LEU A 150 -6.84 -26.64 2.45
N GLU A 151 -7.40 -27.06 3.57
CA GLU A 151 -6.66 -27.77 4.62
C GLU A 151 -6.09 -29.10 4.12
N LYS A 152 -6.92 -29.92 3.47
CA LYS A 152 -6.50 -31.18 2.83
C LYS A 152 -5.35 -30.96 1.85
N LEU A 153 -5.51 -30.03 0.91
CA LEU A 153 -4.49 -29.70 -0.10
C LEU A 153 -3.18 -29.22 0.55
N MET A 154 -3.26 -28.47 1.65
CA MET A 154 -2.08 -28.04 2.40
C MET A 154 -1.39 -29.16 3.18
N ASN A 155 -2.14 -30.16 3.63
CA ASN A 155 -1.58 -31.35 4.28
C ASN A 155 -0.83 -32.21 3.26
N GLN A 156 -1.34 -32.32 2.04
CA GLN A 156 -0.74 -33.04 0.91
C GLN A 156 0.30 -32.22 0.11
N ARG A 157 0.69 -31.03 0.60
CA ARG A 157 1.46 -30.06 -0.20
C ARG A 157 2.78 -30.55 -0.80
N LEU A 158 3.39 -31.58 -0.20
CA LEU A 158 4.67 -32.15 -0.66
C LEU A 158 4.51 -33.08 -1.87
N GLU A 159 3.29 -33.55 -2.11
CA GLU A 159 2.93 -34.44 -3.22
C GLU A 159 2.40 -33.65 -4.44
N LEU A 160 2.21 -32.33 -4.28
CA LEU A 160 1.65 -31.48 -5.32
C LEU A 160 2.61 -31.31 -6.50
N ALA A 161 2.04 -31.44 -7.69
CA ALA A 161 2.72 -31.03 -8.90
C ALA A 161 2.89 -29.51 -8.96
N LYS A 162 3.87 -29.07 -9.75
CA LYS A 162 4.22 -27.65 -9.96
C LYS A 162 3.02 -26.81 -10.40
N ASP A 163 2.24 -27.30 -11.34
CA ASP A 163 1.04 -26.65 -11.87
C ASP A 163 -0.11 -26.55 -10.85
N GLN A 164 -0.15 -27.42 -9.84
CA GLN A 164 -1.18 -27.41 -8.79
C GLN A 164 -0.90 -26.38 -7.68
N LEU A 165 0.35 -25.96 -7.51
CA LEU A 165 0.75 -25.09 -6.41
C LEU A 165 0.27 -23.64 -6.58
N VAL A 166 0.24 -23.12 -7.81
CA VAL A 166 -0.27 -21.76 -8.12
C VAL A 166 -1.77 -21.62 -7.83
N PRO A 167 -2.66 -22.55 -8.26
CA PRO A 167 -4.06 -22.57 -7.83
C PRO A 167 -4.24 -22.49 -6.31
N ILE A 168 -3.48 -23.29 -5.55
CA ILE A 168 -3.56 -23.29 -4.08
C ILE A 168 -3.14 -21.92 -3.51
N ILE A 169 -2.06 -21.33 -4.03
CA ILE A 169 -1.65 -19.97 -3.68
C ILE A 169 -2.75 -18.95 -3.98
N PHE A 170 -3.47 -19.08 -5.09
CA PHE A 170 -4.62 -18.24 -5.40
C PHE A 170 -5.72 -18.35 -4.33
N TYR A 171 -6.14 -19.57 -3.96
CA TYR A 171 -7.19 -19.80 -2.96
C TYR A 171 -6.78 -19.32 -1.57
N ILE A 172 -5.54 -19.55 -1.14
CA ILE A 172 -5.01 -18.97 0.12
C ILE A 172 -5.12 -17.43 0.08
N GLY A 173 -4.90 -16.82 -1.08
CA GLY A 173 -5.05 -15.37 -1.27
C GLY A 173 -6.48 -14.84 -1.06
N LEU A 174 -7.50 -15.72 -1.08
CA LEU A 174 -8.91 -15.36 -0.82
C LEU A 174 -9.23 -15.34 0.69
N LEU A 175 -8.44 -16.01 1.52
CA LEU A 175 -8.48 -15.96 3.00
C LEU A 175 -7.95 -14.63 3.57
N LYS A 176 -8.38 -13.49 2.99
CA LYS A 176 -7.98 -12.15 3.44
C LYS A 176 -8.28 -11.98 4.93
N LYS A 177 -7.30 -11.46 5.68
CA LYS A 177 -7.37 -11.21 7.14
C LYS A 177 -7.39 -12.47 8.02
N SER A 178 -7.31 -13.68 7.46
CA SER A 178 -7.07 -14.88 8.28
C SER A 178 -5.62 -14.88 8.80
N PRO A 179 -5.39 -15.20 10.08
CA PRO A 179 -4.04 -15.34 10.63
C PRO A 179 -3.29 -16.58 10.13
N GLU A 180 -3.99 -17.59 9.62
CA GLU A 180 -3.41 -18.83 9.07
C GLU A 180 -2.85 -18.64 7.65
N ALA A 181 -3.50 -17.81 6.83
CA ALA A 181 -3.15 -17.63 5.43
C ALA A 181 -1.66 -17.29 5.19
N PRO A 182 -1.00 -16.40 5.99
CA PRO A 182 0.42 -16.14 5.84
C PRO A 182 1.31 -17.37 6.11
N LYS A 183 0.92 -18.24 7.04
CA LYS A 183 1.67 -19.47 7.36
C LYS A 183 1.57 -20.45 6.20
N MET A 184 0.35 -20.67 5.68
CA MET A 184 0.10 -21.54 4.53
C MET A 184 0.90 -21.07 3.32
N LEU A 185 0.83 -19.77 3.01
CA LEU A 185 1.49 -19.21 1.85
C LEU A 185 3.01 -19.30 1.92
N ARG A 186 3.61 -19.07 3.10
CA ARG A 186 5.06 -19.29 3.31
C ARG A 186 5.46 -20.74 3.07
N ASN A 187 4.62 -21.71 3.43
CA ASN A 187 4.91 -23.12 3.20
C ASN A 187 4.89 -23.44 1.69
N CYS A 188 3.92 -22.91 0.93
CA CYS A 188 3.91 -23.06 -0.54
C CYS A 188 5.15 -22.43 -1.18
N LEU A 189 5.51 -21.20 -0.80
CA LEU A 189 6.66 -20.50 -1.37
C LEU A 189 8.02 -21.19 -1.12
N LYS A 190 8.13 -22.03 -0.08
CA LYS A 190 9.34 -22.81 0.20
C LYS A 190 9.53 -23.98 -0.77
N LEU A 191 8.47 -24.43 -1.43
CA LEU A 191 8.52 -25.54 -2.38
C LEU A 191 9.03 -25.08 -3.76
N PHE A 192 9.21 -23.78 -3.96
CA PHE A 192 9.65 -23.24 -5.23
C PHE A 192 11.15 -23.46 -5.42
N SER A 193 11.51 -24.41 -6.28
CA SER A 193 12.88 -24.61 -6.77
C SER A 193 13.26 -23.54 -7.80
N GLU A 194 14.56 -23.39 -8.06
CA GLU A 194 15.06 -22.43 -9.06
C GLU A 194 14.48 -22.69 -10.45
N ASN A 195 14.51 -23.93 -10.93
CA ASN A 195 13.93 -24.31 -12.22
C ASN A 195 12.45 -23.94 -12.28
N TYR A 196 11.70 -24.22 -11.20
CA TYR A 196 10.29 -23.87 -11.17
C TYR A 196 10.05 -22.35 -11.26
N ILE A 197 10.85 -21.55 -10.55
CA ILE A 197 10.76 -20.08 -10.62
C ILE A 197 11.04 -19.56 -12.04
N GLN A 198 11.96 -20.21 -12.77
CA GLN A 198 12.25 -19.81 -14.14
C GLN A 198 11.09 -20.09 -15.10
N ASP A 199 10.36 -21.19 -14.86
CA ASP A 199 9.22 -21.65 -15.66
C ASP A 199 7.93 -20.83 -15.41
N LEU A 200 7.87 -20.03 -14.33
CA LEU A 200 6.66 -19.26 -13.99
C LEU A 200 6.29 -18.27 -15.08
N THR A 201 5.02 -18.34 -15.50
CA THR A 201 4.43 -17.40 -16.44
C THR A 201 4.11 -16.05 -15.77
N LYS A 202 3.71 -15.07 -16.57
CA LYS A 202 3.28 -13.77 -16.05
C LYS A 202 2.01 -13.88 -15.19
N GLU A 203 1.09 -14.77 -15.55
CA GLU A 203 -0.13 -15.05 -14.78
C GLU A 203 0.22 -15.70 -13.44
N ASP A 204 1.12 -16.68 -13.42
CA ASP A 204 1.58 -17.33 -12.18
C ASP A 204 2.21 -16.32 -11.21
N LEU A 205 3.15 -15.52 -11.72
CA LEU A 205 3.78 -14.45 -10.95
C LEU A 205 2.73 -13.47 -10.41
N CYS A 206 1.72 -13.12 -11.21
CA CYS A 206 0.67 -12.20 -10.80
C CYS A 206 -0.20 -12.78 -9.69
N ILE A 207 -0.57 -14.06 -9.78
CA ILE A 207 -1.30 -14.79 -8.72
C ILE A 207 -0.51 -14.78 -7.42
N ILE A 208 0.77 -15.16 -7.47
CA ILE A 208 1.65 -15.22 -6.29
C ILE A 208 1.80 -13.83 -5.66
N CYS A 209 2.07 -12.82 -6.48
CA CYS A 209 2.19 -11.42 -6.06
C CYS A 209 0.90 -10.91 -5.39
N ASN A 210 -0.24 -11.17 -6.02
CA ASN A 210 -1.53 -10.73 -5.49
C ASN A 210 -1.88 -11.45 -4.18
N SER A 211 -1.64 -12.76 -4.06
CA SER A 211 -1.92 -13.54 -2.85
C SER A 211 -1.02 -13.16 -1.68
N THR A 212 0.27 -12.95 -1.92
CA THR A 212 1.22 -12.48 -0.90
C THR A 212 0.87 -11.09 -0.40
N PHE A 213 0.51 -10.17 -1.31
CA PHE A 213 0.05 -8.84 -0.92
C PHE A 213 -1.26 -8.87 -0.11
N LYS A 214 -2.27 -9.64 -0.55
CA LYS A 214 -3.58 -9.74 0.13
C LYS A 214 -3.50 -10.31 1.54
N THR A 215 -2.57 -11.23 1.77
CA THR A 215 -2.34 -11.88 3.08
C THR A 215 -1.29 -11.15 3.93
N GLY A 216 -0.60 -10.14 3.38
CA GLY A 216 0.49 -9.46 4.09
C GLY A 216 1.74 -10.34 4.27
N THR A 217 1.93 -11.32 3.40
CA THR A 217 3.04 -12.28 3.45
C THR A 217 4.25 -11.77 2.69
N LYS A 218 5.39 -11.69 3.37
CA LYS A 218 6.68 -11.39 2.71
C LYS A 218 7.20 -12.59 1.93
N ILE A 219 7.72 -12.32 0.75
CA ILE A 219 8.47 -13.27 -0.08
C ILE A 219 9.92 -13.23 0.39
N ALA A 220 10.38 -14.33 1.01
CA ALA A 220 11.77 -14.46 1.46
C ALA A 220 12.71 -14.93 0.34
N ASN A 221 12.18 -15.59 -0.70
CA ASN A 221 12.96 -16.12 -1.81
C ASN A 221 13.41 -14.97 -2.73
N LEU A 222 14.72 -14.68 -2.73
CA LEU A 222 15.31 -13.61 -3.53
C LEU A 222 15.28 -13.89 -5.04
N LEU A 223 15.34 -15.16 -5.47
CA LEU A 223 15.24 -15.52 -6.88
C LEU A 223 13.86 -15.16 -7.44
N LEU A 224 12.81 -15.44 -6.68
CA LEU A 224 11.44 -15.07 -7.07
C LEU A 224 11.27 -13.54 -7.12
N LEU A 225 11.81 -12.80 -6.15
CA LEU A 225 11.81 -11.34 -6.19
C LEU A 225 12.58 -10.80 -7.40
N ASN A 226 13.75 -11.35 -7.69
CA ASN A 226 14.55 -10.97 -8.86
C ASN A 226 13.83 -11.30 -10.17
N LYS A 227 13.15 -12.44 -10.27
CA LYS A 227 12.33 -12.78 -11.45
C LYS A 227 11.23 -11.73 -11.69
N ILE A 228 10.56 -11.25 -10.65
CA ILE A 228 9.56 -10.18 -10.75
C ILE A 228 10.20 -8.87 -11.24
N LYS A 229 11.38 -8.52 -10.69
CA LYS A 229 12.14 -7.34 -11.11
C LYS A 229 12.56 -7.40 -12.57
N SER A 230 13.21 -8.49 -12.98
CA SER A 230 13.60 -8.74 -14.37
C SER A 230 12.39 -8.72 -15.28
N TYR A 231 11.26 -9.32 -14.89
CA TYR A 231 10.06 -9.29 -15.71
C TYR A 231 9.57 -7.85 -15.98
N ILE A 232 9.57 -6.96 -14.98
CA ILE A 232 9.23 -5.54 -15.19
C ILE A 232 10.21 -4.87 -16.15
N ASN A 233 11.52 -5.09 -15.97
CA ASN A 233 12.55 -4.45 -16.78
C ASN A 233 12.58 -4.94 -18.23
N ASP A 234 12.38 -6.24 -18.43
CA ASP A 234 12.53 -6.89 -19.73
C ASP A 234 11.22 -6.88 -20.54
N ASN A 235 10.06 -6.70 -19.89
CA ASN A 235 8.75 -6.76 -20.54
C ASN A 235 7.96 -5.45 -20.41
N LEU A 236 8.43 -4.42 -21.09
CA LEU A 236 7.82 -3.08 -21.11
C LEU A 236 6.34 -3.05 -21.56
N SER A 237 5.89 -4.07 -22.30
CA SER A 237 4.49 -4.25 -22.69
C SER A 237 3.56 -4.44 -21.49
N ILE A 238 4.07 -4.86 -20.32
CA ILE A 238 3.23 -5.01 -19.12
C ILE A 238 2.58 -3.69 -18.69
N LEU A 239 3.13 -2.55 -19.08
CA LEU A 239 2.57 -1.24 -18.77
C LEU A 239 1.28 -0.93 -19.55
N SER A 240 0.94 -1.71 -20.58
CA SER A 240 -0.40 -1.67 -21.17
C SER A 240 -1.42 -2.50 -20.38
N ASP A 241 -1.00 -3.24 -19.35
CA ASP A 241 -1.86 -3.95 -18.41
C ASP A 241 -1.67 -3.41 -16.97
N PRO A 242 -2.37 -2.31 -16.62
CA PRO A 242 -2.28 -1.71 -15.30
C PRO A 242 -2.57 -2.68 -14.15
N ALA A 243 -3.46 -3.67 -14.34
CA ALA A 243 -3.87 -4.57 -13.27
C ALA A 243 -2.71 -5.50 -12.85
N ILE A 244 -2.02 -6.09 -13.83
CA ILE A 244 -0.85 -6.94 -13.57
C ILE A 244 0.33 -6.08 -13.08
N PHE A 245 0.64 -4.99 -13.79
CA PHE A 245 1.78 -4.14 -13.44
C PHE A 245 1.70 -3.59 -12.02
N VAL A 246 0.54 -3.03 -11.63
CA VAL A 246 0.34 -2.50 -10.26
C VAL A 246 0.43 -3.61 -9.21
N THR A 247 0.06 -4.84 -9.56
CA THR A 247 0.23 -5.99 -8.67
C THR A 247 1.70 -6.27 -8.41
N PHE A 248 2.57 -6.19 -9.42
CA PHE A 248 4.01 -6.32 -9.22
C PHE A 248 4.61 -5.15 -8.44
N VAL A 249 4.19 -3.92 -8.74
CA VAL A 249 4.57 -2.73 -7.95
C VAL A 249 4.21 -2.91 -6.48
N LYS A 250 3.00 -3.36 -6.17
CA LYS A 250 2.57 -3.67 -4.79
C LYS A 250 3.47 -4.72 -4.14
N THR A 251 3.89 -5.75 -4.87
CA THR A 251 4.81 -6.78 -4.36
C THR A 251 6.19 -6.21 -4.06
N LEU A 252 6.77 -5.40 -4.94
CA LEU A 252 8.09 -4.78 -4.70
C LEU A 252 8.07 -3.88 -3.46
N ARG A 253 7.02 -3.06 -3.32
CA ARG A 253 6.78 -2.22 -2.14
C ARG A 253 6.63 -3.06 -0.88
N HIS A 254 5.74 -4.06 -0.94
CA HIS A 254 5.49 -4.93 0.19
C HIS A 254 6.78 -5.61 0.64
N ASN A 255 7.65 -6.04 -0.27
CA ASN A 255 8.89 -6.73 0.10
C ASN A 255 10.09 -5.80 0.33
N ARG A 256 9.92 -4.47 0.23
CA ARG A 256 11.01 -3.48 0.31
C ARG A 256 12.18 -3.82 -0.63
N CYS A 257 11.86 -4.33 -1.82
CA CYS A 257 12.84 -4.77 -2.80
C CYS A 257 13.36 -3.57 -3.62
N GLN A 258 14.17 -2.71 -3.00
CA GLN A 258 14.58 -1.43 -3.59
C GLN A 258 15.55 -1.60 -4.75
N ASP A 259 15.26 -0.92 -5.86
CA ASP A 259 16.03 -0.94 -7.09
C ASP A 259 15.76 0.35 -7.88
N ASP A 260 16.76 1.23 -7.97
CA ASP A 260 16.61 2.56 -8.58
C ASP A 260 16.46 2.45 -10.12
N ASP A 261 16.97 1.36 -10.73
CA ASP A 261 16.81 1.09 -12.17
C ASP A 261 15.35 0.81 -12.51
N ILE A 262 14.62 0.12 -11.63
CA ILE A 262 13.18 -0.13 -11.83
C ILE A 262 12.40 1.17 -11.86
N LEU A 263 12.70 2.12 -10.97
CA LEU A 263 12.02 3.42 -10.96
C LEU A 263 12.26 4.17 -12.27
N SER A 264 13.50 4.14 -12.76
CA SER A 264 13.88 4.74 -14.04
C SER A 264 13.15 4.07 -15.20
N THR A 265 13.13 2.73 -15.25
CA THR A 265 12.40 1.97 -16.28
C THR A 265 10.91 2.30 -16.29
N ILE A 266 10.27 2.33 -15.12
CA ILE A 266 8.84 2.66 -15.00
C ILE A 266 8.59 4.07 -15.52
N SER A 267 9.38 5.05 -15.08
CA SER A 267 9.26 6.44 -15.52
C SER A 267 9.39 6.57 -17.03
N CYS A 268 10.55 6.16 -17.57
CA CYS A 268 10.87 6.32 -18.98
C CYS A 268 9.82 5.64 -19.86
N THR A 269 9.39 4.44 -19.48
CA THR A 269 8.49 3.66 -20.32
C THR A 269 7.05 4.17 -20.27
N MET A 270 6.56 4.62 -19.10
CA MET A 270 5.21 5.20 -19.01
C MET A 270 5.09 6.48 -19.84
N PHE A 271 6.12 7.34 -19.85
CA PHE A 271 6.12 8.55 -20.65
C PHE A 271 6.37 8.28 -22.14
N PHE A 272 7.34 7.43 -22.47
CA PHE A 272 7.68 7.12 -23.87
C PHE A 272 6.53 6.39 -24.59
N ASN A 273 5.91 5.41 -23.93
CA ASN A 273 4.78 4.66 -24.49
C ASN A 273 3.42 5.35 -24.29
N ARG A 274 3.39 6.53 -23.65
CA ARG A 274 2.17 7.31 -23.35
C ARG A 274 1.07 6.49 -22.66
N THR A 275 1.47 5.60 -21.75
CA THR A 275 0.51 4.68 -21.09
C THR A 275 -0.13 5.29 -19.84
N LEU A 276 0.28 6.49 -19.42
CA LEU A 276 -0.23 7.15 -18.21
C LEU A 276 -1.76 7.21 -18.14
N GLU A 277 -2.42 7.43 -19.27
CA GLU A 277 -3.87 7.49 -19.42
C GLU A 277 -4.61 6.20 -19.06
N ASN A 278 -3.91 5.05 -19.11
CA ASN A 278 -4.51 3.75 -18.81
C ASN A 278 -4.65 3.51 -17.29
N TYR A 279 -4.01 4.33 -16.46
CA TYR A 279 -3.90 4.10 -15.03
C TYR A 279 -4.95 4.86 -14.24
N THR A 280 -5.69 4.12 -13.41
CA THR A 280 -6.62 4.70 -12.44
C THR A 280 -5.88 5.42 -11.30
N PHE A 281 -6.58 6.29 -10.60
CA PHE A 281 -6.08 6.99 -9.41
C PHE A 281 -5.48 6.02 -8.39
N SER A 282 -6.14 4.89 -8.14
CA SER A 282 -5.64 3.88 -7.19
C SER A 282 -4.32 3.28 -7.68
N ALA A 283 -4.21 2.98 -8.98
CA ALA A 283 -3.00 2.48 -9.59
C ALA A 283 -1.84 3.48 -9.49
N LEU A 284 -2.06 4.73 -9.90
CA LEU A 284 -1.08 5.82 -9.82
C LEU A 284 -0.64 6.08 -8.38
N SER A 285 -1.57 6.03 -7.42
CA SER A 285 -1.25 6.16 -5.99
C SER A 285 -0.30 5.06 -5.52
N HIS A 286 -0.46 3.82 -6.01
CA HIS A 286 0.45 2.73 -5.66
C HIS A 286 1.82 2.85 -6.32
N ILE A 287 1.89 3.40 -7.54
CA ILE A 287 3.15 3.70 -8.22
C ILE A 287 3.88 4.84 -7.52
N LEU A 288 3.22 5.99 -7.25
CA LEU A 288 3.79 7.09 -6.45
C LEU A 288 4.30 6.60 -5.10
N ALA A 289 3.57 5.70 -4.48
CA ALA A 289 3.95 5.14 -3.20
C ALA A 289 5.18 4.23 -3.27
N LEU A 290 5.53 3.68 -4.44
CA LEU A 290 6.81 2.99 -4.68
C LEU A 290 7.98 3.99 -4.60
N TYR A 291 7.85 5.14 -5.26
CA TYR A 291 8.84 6.24 -5.17
C TYR A 291 9.00 6.72 -3.74
N ALA A 292 7.88 6.91 -3.03
CA ALA A 292 7.89 7.35 -1.63
C ALA A 292 8.51 6.31 -0.68
N ASP A 293 8.24 5.02 -0.86
CA ASP A 293 8.88 3.95 -0.08
C ASP A 293 10.41 3.92 -0.30
N TYR A 294 10.89 4.38 -1.46
CA TYR A 294 12.32 4.40 -1.81
C TYR A 294 12.97 5.76 -1.57
N LEU A 295 12.17 6.75 -1.15
CA LEU A 295 12.56 8.15 -1.00
C LEU A 295 13.19 8.73 -2.27
N TYR A 296 12.80 8.24 -3.45
CA TYR A 296 13.36 8.64 -4.73
C TYR A 296 12.50 9.74 -5.35
N PHE A 297 13.10 10.90 -5.57
CA PHE A 297 12.39 12.06 -6.11
C PHE A 297 12.75 12.30 -7.57
N ASN A 298 11.75 12.28 -8.42
CA ASN A 298 11.84 12.76 -9.80
C ASN A 298 10.72 13.77 -9.99
N GLU A 299 11.10 15.05 -10.13
CA GLU A 299 10.16 16.16 -10.14
C GLU A 299 9.12 16.04 -11.25
N ASP A 300 9.57 15.72 -12.47
CA ASP A 300 8.70 15.59 -13.63
C ASP A 300 7.71 14.44 -13.46
N VAL A 301 8.19 13.27 -13.01
CA VAL A 301 7.34 12.10 -12.75
C VAL A 301 6.27 12.41 -11.70
N ILE A 302 6.70 12.98 -10.58
CA ILE A 302 5.81 13.27 -9.45
C ILE A 302 4.79 14.32 -9.85
N ARG A 303 5.19 15.37 -10.58
CA ARG A 303 4.30 16.42 -11.08
C ARG A 303 3.23 15.83 -12.01
N GLU A 304 3.62 15.07 -13.03
CA GLU A 304 2.68 14.48 -13.99
C GLU A 304 1.70 13.52 -13.32
N PHE A 305 2.18 12.64 -12.43
CA PHE A 305 1.31 11.71 -11.70
C PHE A 305 0.36 12.45 -10.75
N THR A 306 0.83 13.52 -10.11
CA THR A 306 0.03 14.36 -9.22
C THR A 306 -1.09 15.06 -9.98
N THR A 307 -0.75 15.73 -11.09
CA THR A 307 -1.73 16.37 -11.98
C THR A 307 -2.79 15.37 -12.41
N LYS A 308 -2.38 14.19 -12.91
CA LYS A 308 -3.32 13.18 -13.36
C LYS A 308 -4.23 12.66 -12.25
N CYS A 309 -3.69 12.43 -11.06
CA CYS A 309 -4.48 12.03 -9.89
C CYS A 309 -5.51 13.10 -9.50
N LEU A 310 -5.14 14.38 -9.52
CA LEU A 310 -6.05 15.48 -9.21
C LEU A 310 -7.16 15.60 -10.26
N GLU A 311 -6.84 15.48 -11.54
CA GLU A 311 -7.83 15.46 -12.63
C GLU A 311 -8.85 14.32 -12.47
N GLN A 312 -8.37 13.10 -12.18
CA GLN A 312 -9.25 11.95 -11.94
C GLN A 312 -10.13 12.14 -10.70
N LEU A 313 -9.56 12.66 -9.62
CA LEU A 313 -10.30 12.91 -8.39
C LEU A 313 -11.35 14.02 -8.55
N LYS A 314 -11.06 15.04 -9.37
CA LYS A 314 -11.99 16.14 -9.72
C LYS A 314 -13.11 15.66 -10.64
N SER A 315 -12.81 14.83 -11.63
CA SER A 315 -13.78 14.35 -12.63
C SER A 315 -14.67 13.20 -12.14
N MET A 316 -14.30 12.51 -11.05
CA MET A 316 -15.03 11.37 -10.50
C MET A 316 -15.54 11.64 -9.06
N PRO A 317 -16.51 12.57 -8.88
CA PRO A 317 -17.01 12.87 -7.56
C PRO A 317 -17.66 11.65 -6.92
N TYR A 318 -17.36 11.45 -5.65
CA TYR A 318 -17.90 10.34 -4.88
C TYR A 318 -19.41 10.48 -4.70
N LYS A 319 -20.16 9.39 -4.95
CA LYS A 319 -21.63 9.41 -4.92
C LYS A 319 -22.20 8.79 -3.66
N ALA A 320 -21.80 7.57 -3.31
CA ALA A 320 -22.24 6.88 -2.10
C ALA A 320 -21.32 5.69 -1.77
N ARG A 321 -21.44 5.18 -0.54
CA ARG A 321 -20.65 4.03 -0.05
C ARG A 321 -20.95 2.74 -0.79
N ASP A 322 -22.23 2.53 -1.14
CA ASP A 322 -22.72 1.27 -1.74
C ASP A 322 -22.80 1.33 -3.28
N SER A 323 -22.20 2.34 -3.89
CA SER A 323 -22.12 2.51 -5.34
C SER A 323 -20.68 2.56 -5.87
N TYR A 324 -19.71 2.10 -5.08
CA TYR A 324 -18.30 2.03 -5.50
C TYR A 324 -18.15 1.19 -6.78
N LEU A 325 -17.85 1.86 -7.89
CA LEU A 325 -17.22 1.22 -9.05
C LEU A 325 -15.73 1.05 -8.74
N THR A 326 -15.11 0.03 -9.34
CA THR A 326 -13.70 -0.31 -9.16
C THR A 326 -12.75 0.84 -9.52
N GLU A 327 -13.20 1.76 -10.36
CA GLU A 327 -12.46 2.94 -10.82
C GLU A 327 -12.55 4.14 -9.86
N HIS A 328 -13.54 4.18 -8.96
CA HIS A 328 -13.69 5.30 -8.04
C HIS A 328 -12.59 5.28 -6.95
N PRO A 329 -11.88 6.42 -6.74
CA PRO A 329 -10.90 6.54 -5.67
C PRO A 329 -11.52 6.28 -4.29
N ARG A 330 -10.98 5.32 -3.54
CA ARG A 330 -11.37 5.08 -2.14
C ARG A 330 -10.64 6.02 -1.20
N GLY A 331 -11.18 6.24 -0.01
CA GLY A 331 -10.52 7.02 1.04
C GLY A 331 -9.11 6.52 1.37
N LYS A 332 -8.88 5.20 1.33
CA LYS A 332 -7.54 4.62 1.49
C LYS A 332 -6.59 4.89 0.31
N ASP A 333 -7.13 5.06 -0.90
CA ASP A 333 -6.33 5.41 -2.08
C ASP A 333 -5.91 6.89 -1.96
N ILE A 334 -6.83 7.79 -1.60
CA ILE A 334 -6.54 9.21 -1.30
C ILE A 334 -5.49 9.32 -0.20
N LYS A 335 -5.63 8.55 0.88
CA LYS A 335 -4.60 8.45 1.92
C LYS A 335 -3.23 8.07 1.34
N THR A 336 -3.18 7.03 0.50
CA THR A 336 -1.92 6.55 -0.09
C THR A 336 -1.29 7.61 -0.98
N PHE A 337 -2.09 8.33 -1.76
CA PHE A 337 -1.65 9.47 -2.55
C PHE A 337 -1.02 10.57 -1.68
N LEU A 338 -1.74 11.07 -0.68
CA LEU A 338 -1.25 12.12 0.21
C LEU A 338 -0.03 11.68 1.04
N TRP A 339 0.00 10.43 1.50
CA TRP A 339 1.16 9.82 2.16
C TRP A 339 2.39 9.86 1.24
N SER A 340 2.22 9.53 -0.04
CA SER A 340 3.31 9.51 -1.01
C SER A 340 3.89 10.90 -1.21
N LEU A 341 3.02 11.89 -1.48
CA LEU A 341 3.46 13.26 -1.70
C LEU A 341 4.10 13.87 -0.46
N SER A 342 3.48 13.67 0.71
CA SER A 342 4.02 14.20 1.97
C SER A 342 5.39 13.60 2.28
N ASN A 343 5.63 12.29 2.10
CA ASN A 343 6.95 11.68 2.31
C ASN A 343 8.01 12.14 1.30
N LEU A 344 7.60 12.34 0.05
CA LEU A 344 8.44 12.91 -1.01
C LEU A 344 8.62 14.42 -0.86
N ASN A 345 8.11 15.03 0.21
CA ASN A 345 8.14 16.47 0.47
C ASN A 345 7.59 17.30 -0.72
N HIS A 346 6.68 16.70 -1.50
CA HIS A 346 6.00 17.35 -2.61
C HIS A 346 4.74 18.05 -2.09
N LYS A 347 4.58 19.33 -2.43
CA LYS A 347 3.47 20.15 -1.95
C LYS A 347 2.43 20.32 -3.05
N LEU A 348 1.18 20.09 -2.67
CA LEU A 348 0.03 20.49 -3.49
C LEU A 348 -0.21 21.99 -3.37
N SER A 349 -0.81 22.58 -4.40
CA SER A 349 -1.29 23.95 -4.31
C SER A 349 -2.42 24.02 -3.27
N ARG A 350 -2.59 25.19 -2.64
CA ARG A 350 -3.69 25.41 -1.71
C ARG A 350 -5.06 25.21 -2.39
N GLU A 351 -5.16 25.66 -3.64
CA GLU A 351 -6.35 25.52 -4.46
C GLU A 351 -6.73 24.05 -4.68
N ASP A 352 -5.77 23.19 -5.03
CA ASP A 352 -6.03 21.76 -5.23
C ASP A 352 -6.52 21.09 -3.94
N ILE A 353 -5.95 21.48 -2.80
CA ILE A 353 -6.38 20.94 -1.51
C ILE A 353 -7.81 21.40 -1.18
N GLU A 354 -8.10 22.70 -1.31
CA GLU A 354 -9.39 23.29 -0.94
C GLU A 354 -10.52 22.90 -1.90
N ASN A 355 -10.24 22.80 -3.20
CA ASN A 355 -11.26 22.58 -4.23
C ASN A 355 -11.39 21.11 -4.64
N VAL A 356 -10.38 20.27 -4.41
CA VAL A 356 -10.40 18.86 -4.82
C VAL A 356 -10.27 17.93 -3.61
N ILE A 357 -9.21 18.01 -2.82
CA ILE A 357 -8.93 17.01 -1.78
C ILE A 357 -9.94 17.08 -0.62
N VAL A 358 -10.08 18.25 0.01
CA VAL A 358 -10.93 18.42 1.21
C VAL A 358 -12.39 18.09 0.90
N PRO A 359 -13.03 18.62 -0.17
CA PRO A 359 -14.43 18.30 -0.48
C PRO A 359 -14.66 16.80 -0.70
N GLN A 360 -13.71 16.12 -1.35
CA GLN A 360 -13.81 14.68 -1.61
C GLN A 360 -13.68 13.86 -0.32
N VAL A 361 -12.84 14.29 0.62
CA VAL A 361 -12.70 13.63 1.94
C VAL A 361 -13.93 13.90 2.81
N GLU A 362 -14.43 15.13 2.85
CA GLU A 362 -15.63 15.50 3.62
C GLU A 362 -16.87 14.75 3.15
N LEU A 363 -17.06 14.65 1.83
CA LEU A 363 -18.18 13.91 1.25
C LEU A 363 -18.13 12.43 1.66
N ARG A 364 -16.96 11.79 1.57
CA ARG A 364 -16.76 10.39 2.00
C ARG A 364 -17.01 10.18 3.48
N ARG A 365 -16.59 11.14 4.32
CA ARG A 365 -16.91 11.15 5.76
C ARG A 365 -18.40 11.23 6.00
N LYS A 366 -19.10 12.14 5.33
CA LYS A 366 -20.57 12.31 5.47
C LYS A 366 -21.35 11.04 5.12
N PHE A 367 -20.86 10.26 4.17
CA PHE A 367 -21.45 8.97 3.77
C PHE A 367 -20.89 7.75 4.54
N GLY A 368 -20.13 7.97 5.62
CA GLY A 368 -19.71 6.91 6.53
C GLY A 368 -18.63 5.98 5.99
N GLU A 369 -17.82 6.41 5.00
CA GLU A 369 -16.73 5.56 4.48
C GLU A 369 -15.67 5.27 5.56
N PHE A 370 -15.45 6.22 6.47
CA PHE A 370 -14.42 6.12 7.51
C PHE A 370 -14.91 5.52 8.83
N ASP A 371 -16.21 5.22 9.00
CA ASP A 371 -16.77 4.78 10.28
C ASP A 371 -16.10 3.51 10.83
N LYS A 372 -15.70 2.60 9.94
CA LYS A 372 -15.05 1.33 10.30
C LYS A 372 -13.53 1.43 10.41
N ASP A 373 -12.94 2.54 9.95
CA ASP A 373 -11.50 2.78 9.96
C ASP A 373 -11.23 4.30 10.10
N PRO A 374 -11.54 4.88 11.27
CA PRO A 374 -11.33 6.30 11.52
C PRO A 374 -9.85 6.68 11.45
N GLY A 375 -8.96 5.70 11.66
CA GLY A 375 -7.52 5.85 11.53
C GLY A 375 -7.07 6.32 10.15
N THR A 376 -7.77 5.93 9.08
CA THR A 376 -7.48 6.42 7.73
C THR A 376 -7.70 7.93 7.61
N LEU A 377 -8.73 8.49 8.26
CA LEU A 377 -9.00 9.93 8.22
C LEU A 377 -7.96 10.72 9.04
N VAL A 378 -7.56 10.21 10.20
CA VAL A 378 -6.44 10.78 10.99
C VAL A 378 -5.15 10.84 10.18
N GLN A 379 -4.84 9.79 9.43
CA GLN A 379 -3.67 9.75 8.55
C GLN A 379 -3.75 10.79 7.42
N ILE A 380 -4.91 10.93 6.77
CA ILE A 380 -5.14 11.98 5.76
C ILE A 380 -4.86 13.36 6.36
N LEU A 381 -5.40 13.66 7.54
CA LEU A 381 -5.21 14.94 8.23
C LEU A 381 -3.73 15.19 8.56
N LEU A 382 -3.00 14.18 9.03
CA LEU A 382 -1.55 14.28 9.24
C LEU A 382 -0.80 14.62 7.95
N TYR A 383 -1.13 13.98 6.82
CA TYR A 383 -0.42 14.23 5.56
C TYR A 383 -0.73 15.62 5.00
N LEU A 384 -1.97 16.11 5.13
CA LEU A 384 -2.31 17.51 4.83
C LEU A 384 -1.50 18.47 5.72
N TRP A 385 -1.39 18.16 7.01
CA TRP A 385 -0.60 18.95 7.95
C TRP A 385 0.89 18.97 7.57
N MET A 386 1.46 17.82 7.20
CA MET A 386 2.82 17.72 6.68
C MET A 386 3.01 18.61 5.44
N MET A 387 2.01 18.70 4.56
CA MET A 387 2.01 19.58 3.38
C MET A 387 1.65 21.04 3.67
N HIS A 388 1.65 21.48 4.94
CA HIS A 388 1.34 22.85 5.38
C HIS A 388 -0.12 23.27 5.23
N TYR A 389 -1.06 22.32 5.13
CA TYR A 389 -2.48 22.61 5.09
C TYR A 389 -3.17 22.16 6.38
N LYS A 390 -3.77 23.11 7.09
CA LYS A 390 -4.51 22.87 8.33
C LYS A 390 -6.02 22.83 8.03
N ALA A 391 -6.56 21.63 7.85
CA ALA A 391 -7.98 21.42 7.63
C ALA A 391 -8.78 21.53 8.94
N SER A 392 -8.76 22.70 9.61
CA SER A 392 -9.23 22.86 11.00
C SER A 392 -10.63 22.32 11.24
N ASN A 393 -11.59 22.63 10.36
CA ASN A 393 -12.96 22.11 10.46
C ASN A 393 -13.02 20.59 10.38
N LEU A 394 -12.25 19.96 9.49
CA LEU A 394 -12.20 18.51 9.38
C LEU A 394 -11.50 17.87 10.58
N ILE A 395 -10.48 18.54 11.14
CA ILE A 395 -9.76 18.09 12.34
C ILE A 395 -10.69 18.08 13.55
N GLU A 396 -11.38 19.18 13.84
CA GLU A 396 -12.32 19.28 14.98
C GLU A 396 -13.46 18.27 14.85
N ASN A 397 -13.94 18.00 13.64
CA ASN A 397 -14.98 16.99 13.38
C ASN A 397 -14.50 15.53 13.39
N THR A 398 -13.18 15.30 13.35
CA THR A 398 -12.59 13.95 13.31
C THR A 398 -11.99 13.56 14.65
N LEU A 399 -11.27 14.47 15.29
CA LEU A 399 -10.58 14.24 16.56
C LEU A 399 -11.53 14.44 17.74
N THR A 400 -12.64 13.70 17.75
CA THR A 400 -13.51 13.63 18.92
C THR A 400 -12.92 12.68 19.95
N LYS A 401 -13.31 12.84 21.22
CA LYS A 401 -12.84 11.98 22.31
C LYS A 401 -13.11 10.50 22.04
N ASP A 402 -14.30 10.16 21.56
CA ASP A 402 -14.68 8.77 21.24
C ASP A 402 -13.80 8.13 20.16
N VAL A 403 -13.47 8.89 19.11
CA VAL A 403 -12.60 8.41 18.02
C VAL A 403 -11.18 8.19 18.54
N VAL A 404 -10.66 9.13 19.32
CA VAL A 404 -9.31 9.04 19.89
C VAL A 404 -9.21 7.87 20.86
N ASP A 405 -10.16 7.73 21.77
CA ASP A 405 -10.20 6.65 22.76
C ASP A 405 -10.34 5.29 22.06
N SER A 406 -11.16 5.20 21.01
CA SER A 406 -11.29 3.99 20.19
C SER A 406 -9.98 3.60 19.50
N ILE A 407 -9.24 4.57 18.94
CA ILE A 407 -7.94 4.32 18.30
C ILE A 407 -6.92 3.79 19.32
N LYS A 408 -6.85 4.42 20.50
CA LYS A 408 -5.89 4.10 21.56
C LYS A 408 -6.22 2.76 22.25
N ALA A 409 -7.47 2.57 22.67
CA ALA A 409 -7.90 1.37 23.37
C ALA A 409 -7.72 0.10 22.52
N ASN A 410 -7.98 0.19 21.21
CA ASN A 410 -7.81 -0.92 20.29
C ASN A 410 -6.39 -1.04 19.71
N ARG A 411 -5.45 -0.16 20.10
CA ARG A 411 -4.07 -0.08 19.59
C ARG A 411 -4.02 -0.13 18.06
N LEU A 412 -4.90 0.64 17.41
CA LEU A 412 -5.00 0.62 15.96
C LEU A 412 -3.68 1.08 15.33
N PRO A 413 -3.29 0.57 14.15
CA PRO A 413 -2.02 0.97 13.49
C PRO A 413 -1.86 2.49 13.27
N SER A 414 -2.96 3.24 13.27
CA SER A 414 -3.00 4.70 13.15
C SER A 414 -2.65 5.47 14.42
N GLU A 415 -2.52 4.81 15.57
CA GLU A 415 -2.20 5.45 16.87
C GLU A 415 -0.94 6.31 16.79
N LYS A 416 0.13 5.82 16.14
CA LYS A 416 1.36 6.60 15.91
C LYS A 416 1.12 7.86 15.08
N SER A 417 0.24 7.78 14.08
CA SER A 417 -0.13 8.92 13.24
C SER A 417 -0.98 9.92 14.01
N LEU A 418 -1.85 9.46 14.90
CA LEU A 418 -2.62 10.31 15.81
C LEU A 418 -1.70 11.09 16.76
N ASN A 419 -0.81 10.38 17.45
CA ASN A 419 0.13 11.01 18.39
C ASN A 419 1.06 12.02 17.69
N LEU A 420 1.51 11.71 16.47
CA LEU A 420 2.26 12.67 15.66
C LEU A 420 1.41 13.88 15.25
N LEU A 421 0.16 13.70 14.82
CA LEU A 421 -0.73 14.81 14.48
C LEU A 421 -1.00 15.73 15.69
N LEU A 422 -1.27 15.16 16.86
CA LEU A 422 -1.44 15.94 18.11
C LEU A 422 -0.17 16.70 18.47
N THR A 423 1.00 16.09 18.27
CA THR A 423 2.30 16.77 18.42
C THR A 423 2.41 17.94 17.44
N CYS A 424 2.10 17.75 16.16
CA CYS A 424 2.12 18.83 15.17
C CYS A 424 1.18 19.99 15.56
N ILE A 425 -0.04 19.68 16.01
CA ILE A 425 -1.02 20.67 16.48
C ILE A 425 -0.47 21.44 17.69
N HIS A 426 0.13 20.76 18.66
CA HIS A 426 0.72 21.38 19.84
C HIS A 426 1.78 22.46 19.48
N TYR A 427 2.69 22.14 18.56
CA TYR A 427 3.78 23.06 18.17
C TYR A 427 3.33 24.17 17.21
N GLU A 428 2.38 23.91 16.31
CA GLU A 428 2.05 24.83 15.21
C GLU A 428 0.69 25.51 15.34
N ASP A 429 -0.17 25.04 16.25
CA ASP A 429 -1.50 25.61 16.50
C ASP A 429 -1.95 25.46 17.97
N PRO A 430 -1.34 26.21 18.91
CA PRO A 430 -1.64 26.08 20.34
C PRO A 430 -3.11 26.36 20.68
N GLN A 431 -3.79 27.23 19.92
CA GLN A 431 -5.20 27.52 20.12
C GLN A 431 -6.07 26.30 19.78
N LEU A 432 -5.86 25.68 18.62
CA LEU A 432 -6.56 24.45 18.26
C LEU A 432 -6.23 23.32 19.26
N TYR A 433 -4.98 23.21 19.68
CA TYR A 433 -4.56 22.22 20.69
C TYR A 433 -5.36 22.35 21.99
N GLN A 434 -5.50 23.58 22.50
CA GLN A 434 -6.28 23.88 23.70
C GLN A 434 -7.77 23.57 23.52
N ARG A 435 -8.35 23.92 22.36
CA ARG A 435 -9.76 23.62 22.07
C ARG A 435 -10.06 22.12 22.00
N LEU A 436 -9.16 21.35 21.38
CA LEU A 436 -9.30 19.90 21.28
C LEU A 436 -9.19 19.22 22.65
N ASN A 437 -8.35 19.75 23.54
CA ASN A 437 -8.08 19.16 24.87
C ASN A 437 -7.71 17.68 24.80
N LEU A 438 -6.88 17.33 23.81
CA LEU A 438 -6.38 15.98 23.56
C LEU A 438 -4.86 15.97 23.72
N HIS A 439 -4.33 14.91 24.32
CA HIS A 439 -2.90 14.76 24.54
C HIS A 439 -2.35 13.52 23.82
N PRO A 440 -1.16 13.64 23.20
CA PRO A 440 -0.45 12.47 22.72
C PRO A 440 -0.08 11.56 23.91
N GLU A 441 0.03 10.26 23.67
CA GLU A 441 0.49 9.33 24.70
C GLU A 441 1.99 9.50 24.99
N GLU A 442 2.51 8.74 25.96
CA GLU A 442 3.95 8.69 26.18
C GLU A 442 4.66 8.02 25.01
N ASN A 443 5.77 8.63 24.57
CA ASN A 443 6.52 8.10 23.45
C ASN A 443 7.24 6.80 23.85
N SER A 444 7.00 5.72 23.10
CA SER A 444 7.69 4.43 23.30
C SER A 444 9.21 4.56 23.14
N LYS A 445 9.98 3.70 23.82
CA LYS A 445 11.45 3.66 23.69
C LYS A 445 11.85 3.41 22.22
N TYR A 446 12.63 4.33 21.66
CA TYR A 446 13.17 4.21 20.30
C TYR A 446 14.58 3.61 20.29
N ASP A 447 14.88 2.74 19.31
CA ASP A 447 16.23 2.17 19.14
C ASP A 447 17.19 3.18 18.49
N MET A 448 17.75 4.03 19.35
CA MET A 448 18.76 5.03 18.98
C MET A 448 20.01 4.40 18.34
N LYS A 449 20.41 3.21 18.78
CA LYS A 449 21.64 2.54 18.33
C LYS A 449 21.48 2.06 16.89
N PHE A 450 20.32 1.50 16.57
CA PHE A 450 19.97 1.10 15.21
C PHE A 450 20.08 2.28 14.23
N GLN A 451 19.45 3.41 14.55
CA GLN A 451 19.46 4.55 13.63
C GLN A 451 20.85 5.22 13.54
N LEU A 452 21.60 5.33 14.64
CA LEU A 452 22.99 5.81 14.59
C LEU A 452 23.88 4.96 13.67
N ASN A 453 23.68 3.64 13.64
CA ASN A 453 24.43 2.76 12.76
C ASN A 453 24.05 2.94 11.27
N LYS A 454 22.81 3.38 10.99
CA LYS A 454 22.36 3.73 9.63
C LYS A 454 22.74 5.15 9.20
N ARG A 455 23.27 5.97 10.12
CA ARG A 455 23.61 7.38 9.88
C ARG A 455 25.09 7.64 10.20
N PRO A 456 26.02 7.18 9.35
CA PRO A 456 27.46 7.23 9.62
C PRO A 456 27.98 8.67 9.81
N ILE A 457 27.41 9.63 9.09
CA ILE A 457 27.76 11.05 9.21
C ILE A 457 27.36 11.60 10.58
N LEU A 458 26.12 11.37 11.00
CA LEU A 458 25.67 11.75 12.33
C LEU A 458 26.53 11.09 13.41
N LYS A 459 26.83 9.79 13.27
CA LYS A 459 27.71 9.06 14.18
C LYS A 459 29.09 9.69 14.29
N LYS A 460 29.68 10.13 13.17
CA LYS A 460 30.95 10.87 13.13
C LYS A 460 30.86 12.22 13.85
N ILE A 461 29.78 12.98 13.61
CA ILE A 461 29.50 14.26 14.29
C ILE A 461 29.41 14.06 15.81
N VAL A 462 28.66 13.06 16.26
CA VAL A 462 28.54 12.71 17.69
C VAL A 462 29.90 12.32 18.28
N GLY A 463 30.70 11.52 17.55
CA GLY A 463 32.06 11.17 17.95
C GLY A 463 32.99 12.39 18.07
N ASN A 464 32.88 13.34 17.14
CA ASN A 464 33.64 14.59 17.20
C ASN A 464 33.22 15.46 18.38
N LEU A 465 31.92 15.59 18.65
CA LEU A 465 31.41 16.34 19.80
C LEU A 465 31.91 15.77 21.13
N LYS A 466 31.96 14.43 21.27
CA LYS A 466 32.61 13.75 22.41
C LYS A 466 34.05 14.21 22.63
N SER A 467 34.82 14.30 21.55
CA SER A 467 36.23 14.71 21.63
C SER A 467 36.43 16.20 21.94
N ILE A 468 35.48 17.06 21.52
CA ILE A 468 35.54 18.52 21.67
C ILE A 468 35.05 18.96 23.05
N ALA A 469 34.02 18.31 23.60
CA ALA A 469 33.51 18.59 24.94
C ALA A 469 34.58 18.41 26.03
N ILE A 470 35.59 17.56 25.78
CA ILE A 470 36.75 17.38 26.67
C ILE A 470 37.69 18.61 26.65
N LYS A 471 37.62 19.45 25.61
CA LYS A 471 38.57 20.56 25.36
C LYS A 471 37.95 21.96 25.38
N ASN A 472 36.62 22.11 25.40
CA ASN A 472 35.92 23.40 25.31
C ASN A 472 34.64 23.40 26.16
N ASP A 473 34.19 24.57 26.62
CA ASP A 473 33.01 24.90 27.45
C ASP A 473 31.61 24.40 26.93
N ILE A 474 31.53 23.31 26.16
CA ILE A 474 30.27 22.62 25.85
C ILE A 474 29.99 21.62 26.97
N ASP A 475 29.08 21.96 27.86
CA ASP A 475 28.86 21.24 29.11
C ASP A 475 28.24 19.85 28.94
N LYS A 476 27.29 19.71 28.00
CA LYS A 476 26.54 18.47 27.78
C LYS A 476 25.92 18.47 26.39
N TYR A 477 25.88 17.32 25.75
CA TYR A 477 25.01 17.08 24.59
C TYR A 477 24.24 15.77 24.77
N LYS A 478 23.07 15.68 24.16
CA LYS A 478 22.20 14.50 24.15
C LYS A 478 21.89 14.13 22.72
N VAL A 479 21.86 12.83 22.45
CA VAL A 479 21.37 12.29 21.17
C VAL A 479 20.03 11.65 21.47
N ASP A 480 18.96 12.19 20.90
CA ASP A 480 17.58 11.73 21.09
C ASP A 480 16.68 12.15 19.92
N CYS A 481 15.41 11.71 19.96
CA CYS A 481 14.37 12.23 19.10
C CYS A 481 13.84 13.53 19.71
N GLN A 482 14.34 14.68 19.23
CA GLN A 482 14.00 16.01 19.79
C GLN A 482 12.53 16.39 19.63
N VAL A 483 11.83 15.82 18.64
CA VAL A 483 10.40 15.99 18.46
C VAL A 483 9.71 14.66 18.77
N PRO A 484 8.75 14.61 19.71
CA PRO A 484 7.99 13.40 20.02
C PRO A 484 7.36 12.79 18.76
N PHE A 485 7.32 11.46 18.69
CA PHE A 485 6.73 10.69 17.57
C PHE A 485 7.37 10.88 16.19
N ILE A 486 8.37 11.76 16.06
CA ILE A 486 9.28 11.79 14.92
C ILE A 486 10.51 10.97 15.29
N ASN A 487 10.54 9.73 14.81
CA ASN A 487 11.62 8.77 15.03
C ASN A 487 12.87 9.08 14.17
N ILE A 488 13.32 10.34 14.21
CA ILE A 488 14.53 10.83 13.56
C ILE A 488 15.37 11.49 14.65
N ILE A 489 16.49 10.87 14.97
CA ILE A 489 17.41 11.32 16.00
C ILE A 489 18.17 12.55 15.52
N GLY A 490 18.45 13.45 16.44
CA GLY A 490 19.40 14.55 16.23
C GLY A 490 20.23 14.75 17.49
N ILE A 491 20.77 15.95 17.65
CA ILE A 491 21.63 16.28 18.78
C ILE A 491 21.12 17.55 19.44
N THR A 492 20.93 17.50 20.75
CA THR A 492 20.66 18.67 21.58
C THR A 492 21.91 19.04 22.37
N GLY A 493 22.47 20.22 22.12
CA GLY A 493 23.54 20.80 22.91
C GLY A 493 23.00 21.69 24.03
N TYR A 494 23.62 21.63 25.21
CA TYR A 494 23.27 22.44 26.38
C TYR A 494 24.47 23.33 26.79
N GLN A 495 24.22 24.62 27.01
CA GLN A 495 25.21 25.57 27.53
C GLN A 495 24.78 26.05 28.93
N LYS A 496 25.48 25.61 30.01
CA LYS A 496 25.05 25.86 31.40
C LYS A 496 25.02 27.33 31.77
N LYS A 497 25.92 28.15 31.20
CA LYS A 497 26.05 29.57 31.57
C LYS A 497 24.86 30.45 31.10
N ILE A 498 24.04 29.98 30.14
CA ILE A 498 23.00 30.82 29.49
C ILE A 498 21.63 30.13 29.43
N TYR A 499 21.51 28.87 29.91
CA TYR A 499 20.29 28.05 29.77
C TYR A 499 19.73 27.98 28.33
N LYS A 500 20.60 28.12 27.32
CA LYS A 500 20.21 28.00 25.90
C LYS A 500 20.47 26.58 25.43
N THR A 501 19.48 26.02 24.74
CA THR A 501 19.56 24.75 24.03
C THR A 501 19.70 24.99 22.53
N VAL A 502 20.47 24.14 21.88
CA VAL A 502 20.67 24.17 20.42
C VAL A 502 20.43 22.79 19.87
N ASN A 503 19.47 22.70 18.95
CA ASN A 503 19.16 21.53 18.15
C ASN A 503 20.07 21.50 16.93
N ILE A 504 20.79 20.40 16.74
CA ILE A 504 21.67 20.17 15.60
C ILE A 504 21.12 18.99 14.80
N GLU A 505 20.74 19.27 13.58
CA GLU A 505 20.23 18.30 12.62
C GLU A 505 21.20 18.05 11.48
N VAL A 506 21.18 16.82 10.96
CA VAL A 506 22.07 16.39 9.88
C VAL A 506 21.23 15.95 8.69
N LEU A 507 21.49 16.56 7.54
CA LEU A 507 20.96 16.16 6.24
C LEU A 507 21.92 15.15 5.59
N ASP A 508 21.58 13.86 5.75
CA ASP A 508 22.31 12.72 5.20
C ASP A 508 21.38 11.83 4.35
N ASP A 509 21.91 10.76 3.77
CA ASP A 509 21.14 9.88 2.88
C ASP A 509 19.94 9.19 3.58
N TYR A 510 19.91 9.21 4.91
CA TYR A 510 18.78 8.69 5.69
C TYR A 510 17.64 9.72 5.80
N THR A 511 17.96 11.01 5.84
CA THR A 511 17.00 12.10 6.06
C THR A 511 16.68 12.91 4.81
N CYS A 512 17.40 12.67 3.70
CA CYS A 512 17.19 13.30 2.41
C CYS A 512 16.53 12.37 1.38
N LEU A 513 15.89 12.98 0.39
CA LEU A 513 15.40 12.31 -0.81
C LEU A 513 16.58 11.95 -1.72
N LYS A 514 16.56 10.74 -2.26
CA LYS A 514 17.46 10.32 -3.35
C LYS A 514 17.13 11.09 -4.63
N ASN A 515 18.12 11.17 -5.53
CA ASN A 515 18.03 11.90 -6.80
C ASN A 515 17.72 13.40 -6.62
N THR A 516 18.15 13.99 -5.50
CA THR A 516 18.08 15.43 -5.24
C THR A 516 19.36 15.93 -4.59
N ASP A 517 19.62 17.23 -4.68
CA ASP A 517 20.66 17.87 -3.87
C ASP A 517 20.14 18.16 -2.46
N ARG A 518 20.14 17.12 -1.61
CA ARG A 518 19.91 17.21 -0.16
C ARG A 518 18.55 17.78 0.25
N VAL A 519 17.51 17.55 -0.54
CA VAL A 519 16.13 17.88 -0.16
C VAL A 519 15.71 16.95 0.98
N PRO A 520 15.25 17.46 2.14
CA PRO A 520 14.81 16.61 3.24
C PRO A 520 13.56 15.81 2.84
N THR A 521 13.44 14.59 3.38
CA THR A 521 12.19 13.82 3.33
C THR A 521 11.06 14.58 4.02
N GLY A 522 9.82 14.19 3.76
CA GLY A 522 8.64 14.77 4.42
C GLY A 522 8.72 14.85 5.93
N LEU A 523 9.10 13.73 6.56
CA LEU A 523 9.24 13.66 8.02
C LEU A 523 10.41 14.49 8.54
N MET A 524 11.52 14.56 7.80
CA MET A 524 12.64 15.42 8.18
C MET A 524 12.26 16.90 8.03
N GLN A 525 11.57 17.27 6.95
CA GLN A 525 11.07 18.62 6.74
C GLN A 525 10.06 19.01 7.82
N LEU A 526 9.18 18.10 8.22
CA LEU A 526 8.28 18.29 9.35
C LEU A 526 9.08 18.53 10.64
N LYS A 527 10.07 17.67 10.96
CA LYS A 527 10.91 17.83 12.15
C LYS A 527 11.54 19.22 12.22
N LEU A 528 12.19 19.64 11.13
CA LEU A 528 12.83 20.96 11.05
C LEU A 528 11.82 22.09 11.27
N ARG A 529 10.62 21.96 10.69
CA ARG A 529 9.54 22.94 10.84
C ARG A 529 9.05 23.06 12.28
N LEU A 530 8.88 21.94 12.98
CA LEU A 530 8.45 21.92 14.37
C LEU A 530 9.53 22.46 15.32
N LEU A 531 10.80 22.11 15.08
CA LEU A 531 11.92 22.66 15.85
C LEU A 531 12.06 24.18 15.68
N ASP A 532 11.79 24.73 14.49
CA ASP A 532 11.79 26.19 14.26
C ASP A 532 10.66 26.94 14.99
N ARG A 533 9.64 26.22 15.50
CA ARG A 533 8.61 26.79 16.38
C ARG A 533 9.03 26.88 17.85
N THR A 534 10.14 26.28 18.23
CA THR A 534 10.65 26.35 19.60
C THR A 534 11.46 27.62 19.86
N ASN A 535 11.69 27.94 21.13
CA ASN A 535 12.60 29.02 21.53
C ASN A 535 14.08 28.58 21.48
N GLU A 536 14.36 27.35 21.05
CA GLU A 536 15.70 26.77 20.99
C GLU A 536 16.39 27.13 19.66
N GLY A 537 17.72 27.18 19.65
CA GLY A 537 18.46 27.37 18.40
C GLY A 537 18.35 26.14 17.50
N LEU A 538 18.29 26.30 16.18
CA LEU A 538 18.31 25.19 15.21
C LEU A 538 19.47 25.37 14.23
N VAL A 539 20.33 24.36 14.14
CA VAL A 539 21.45 24.28 13.19
C VAL A 539 21.23 23.07 12.31
N VAL A 540 21.25 23.27 11.00
CA VAL A 540 21.12 22.18 10.01
C VAL A 540 22.44 22.04 9.25
N VAL A 541 23.00 20.83 9.29
CA VAL A 541 24.32 20.51 8.76
C VAL A 541 24.16 19.68 7.48
N SER A 542 24.76 20.15 6.38
CA SER A 542 24.92 19.38 5.15
C SER A 542 26.34 18.81 5.03
N ILE A 543 26.48 17.71 4.28
CA ILE A 543 27.73 16.91 4.22
C ILE A 543 28.94 17.71 3.71
N ASN A 544 28.73 18.70 2.85
CA ASN A 544 29.80 19.54 2.30
C ASN A 544 30.50 20.41 3.35
N ILE A 545 29.89 20.58 4.54
CA ILE A 545 30.38 21.44 5.62
C ILE A 545 31.16 20.62 6.68
N ILE A 546 31.15 19.29 6.62
CA ILE A 546 31.73 18.42 7.66
C ILE A 546 33.23 18.67 7.87
N PHE A 547 33.97 19.00 6.81
CA PHE A 547 35.41 19.31 6.91
C PHE A 547 35.71 20.60 7.70
N LYS A 548 34.77 21.55 7.76
CA LYS A 548 34.88 22.81 8.54
C LYS A 548 34.13 22.77 9.87
N PHE A 549 33.47 21.65 10.19
CA PHE A 549 32.51 21.52 11.29
C PHE A 549 33.09 21.78 12.69
N LYS A 550 34.36 21.43 12.92
CA LYS A 550 35.08 21.74 14.17
C LYS A 550 35.15 23.24 14.44
N LEU A 551 35.46 24.04 13.41
CA LEU A 551 35.61 25.50 13.52
C LEU A 551 34.24 26.18 13.68
N TRP A 552 33.22 25.70 12.96
CA TRP A 552 31.87 26.26 12.97
C TRP A 552 31.13 26.04 14.29
N ILE A 553 31.24 24.86 14.91
CA ILE A 553 30.66 24.63 16.25
C ILE A 553 31.28 25.59 17.27
N LEU A 554 32.60 25.74 17.25
CA LEU A 554 33.31 26.62 18.19
C LEU A 554 32.93 28.09 18.00
N LEU A 555 32.78 28.53 16.74
CA LEU A 555 32.25 29.86 16.41
C LEU A 555 30.80 30.02 16.85
N PHE A 556 29.94 29.02 16.63
CA PHE A 556 28.52 29.10 16.97
C PHE A 556 28.30 29.21 18.49
N PHE A 557 28.96 28.37 19.29
CA PHE A 557 28.87 28.45 20.75
C PHE A 557 29.51 29.73 21.34
N ARG A 558 30.37 30.42 20.59
CA ARG A 558 30.92 31.75 20.95
C ARG A 558 30.04 32.91 20.50
N LEU A 559 29.26 32.76 19.43
CA LEU A 559 28.42 33.81 18.83
C LEU A 559 26.98 33.88 19.39
N THR A 560 26.58 32.95 20.27
CA THR A 560 25.22 32.84 20.85
C THR A 560 24.79 33.97 21.79
N ASN A 561 25.53 35.08 21.86
CA ASN A 561 25.04 36.35 22.44
C ASN A 561 24.08 37.11 21.50
N LEU A 562 24.03 36.79 20.20
CA LEU A 562 23.02 37.32 19.29
C LEU A 562 21.95 36.27 18.98
N LYS A 563 20.67 36.69 18.89
CA LYS A 563 19.57 35.92 18.29
C LYS A 563 19.85 35.68 16.80
N LEU A 564 20.83 34.85 16.46
CA LEU A 564 21.12 34.46 15.08
C LEU A 564 20.27 33.24 14.71
N LYS A 565 19.08 33.49 14.14
CA LYS A 565 18.34 32.51 13.36
C LYS A 565 19.08 32.32 12.01
N ILE A 566 20.05 31.42 11.96
CA ILE A 566 20.66 31.03 10.68
C ILE A 566 19.73 30.03 9.98
N VAL A 567 18.81 30.58 9.18
CA VAL A 567 18.03 29.82 8.21
C VAL A 567 18.87 29.75 6.93
N LYS A 568 19.47 28.58 6.66
CA LYS A 568 20.25 28.22 5.45
C LYS A 568 21.58 28.97 5.25
N ILE A 569 22.71 28.27 5.42
CA ILE A 569 23.96 28.62 4.71
C ILE A 569 23.97 27.79 3.42
N TRP A 570 23.46 28.38 2.34
CA TRP A 570 23.74 27.91 0.98
C TRP A 570 25.17 28.32 0.61
N ASN A 571 25.86 27.45 -0.13
CA ASN A 571 27.22 27.68 -0.60
C ASN A 571 27.35 29.04 -1.31
N TYR A 572 27.99 29.99 -0.65
CA TYR A 572 28.79 31.01 -1.31
C TYR A 572 30.12 31.04 -0.57
N MET A 573 31.10 30.33 -1.14
CA MET A 573 32.52 30.70 -1.18
C MET A 573 33.30 29.50 -1.73
N THR A 574 33.41 29.45 -3.06
CA THR A 574 34.67 29.14 -3.71
C THR A 574 35.65 30.26 -3.36
N PHE A 575 36.61 29.95 -2.49
CA PHE A 575 37.96 30.51 -2.49
C PHE A 575 38.90 29.44 -1.97
#